data_AF-A0A8J2A5U9-F1
#
_entry.id   AF-A0A8J2A5U9-F1
#
_cell.length_a   1.000
_cell.length_b   1.000
_cell.length_c   1.000
_cell.angle_alpha   90.00
_cell.angle_beta   90.00
_cell.angle_gamma   90.00
#
_symmetry.space_group_name_H-M   'P 1'
#
loop_
_entity.id
_entity.type
_entity.pdbx_description
1 polymer ?
#
loop_
_entity_poly.entity_id
_entity_poly.type
_entity_poly.pdbx_seq_one_letter_code
_entity_poly.pdbx_strand_id
1 'polypeptide(L)'
;MLAKEFAGGTSTKTIVVRLVSVEHVKTDLMEAGNQDFYAIVLHESEDPACSFPDERMTTVVEGEYEDEDLKLYEGATWNQEIMLEIAPGETSIQVSVWDADAG
;
A
#
# COMPACT_ATOMS: atom_id res chain seq x y z
N MET A 1 44.90 6.42 18.48
CA MET A 1 44.43 6.42 17.07
C MET A 1 43.94 5.01 16.80
N LEU A 2 42.67 4.73 17.13
CA LEU A 2 42.07 3.41 16.95
C LEU A 2 41.38 3.41 15.60
N ALA A 3 41.79 2.46 14.77
CA ALA A 3 41.38 2.30 13.39
C ALA A 3 39.85 2.18 13.29
N LYS A 4 39.29 2.93 12.33
CA LYS A 4 37.93 2.75 11.81
C LYS A 4 37.81 1.33 11.24
N GLU A 5 37.33 0.39 12.03
CA GLU A 5 36.66 -0.82 11.54
C GLU A 5 35.15 -0.60 11.62
N PHE A 6 34.62 0.22 10.70
CA PHE A 6 33.23 0.04 10.26
C PHE A 6 33.28 -1.01 9.14
N ALA A 7 33.39 -2.27 9.54
CA ALA A 7 33.12 -3.38 8.64
C ALA A 7 31.68 -3.21 8.12
N GLY A 8 31.54 -3.11 6.81
CA GLY A 8 30.30 -2.79 6.09
C GLY A 8 29.27 -3.90 6.18
N GLY A 9 28.63 -4.03 7.33
CA GLY A 9 27.38 -4.76 7.47
C GLY A 9 26.25 -3.88 6.98
N THR A 10 25.86 -4.02 5.71
CA THR A 10 24.55 -3.58 5.23
C THR A 10 23.48 -4.43 5.91
N SER A 11 23.05 -4.02 7.11
CA SER A 11 21.93 -4.64 7.82
C SER A 11 20.65 -4.32 7.06
N THR A 12 20.13 -5.29 6.32
CA THR A 12 18.72 -5.26 5.91
C THR A 12 17.85 -5.40 7.16
N LYS A 13 16.72 -4.68 7.19
CA LYS A 13 15.74 -4.78 8.27
C LYS A 13 14.42 -5.22 7.69
N THR A 14 13.84 -6.29 8.23
CA THR A 14 12.48 -6.68 7.88
C THR A 14 11.49 -5.91 8.74
N ILE A 15 10.50 -5.28 8.11
CA ILE A 15 9.36 -4.69 8.78
C ILE A 15 8.09 -5.43 8.38
N VAL A 16 7.10 -5.43 9.28
CA VAL A 16 5.76 -5.96 9.01
C VAL A 16 4.81 -4.78 8.99
N VAL A 17 4.15 -4.57 7.87
CA VAL A 17 3.11 -3.55 7.69
C VAL A 17 1.77 -4.26 7.71
N ARG A 18 0.86 -3.83 8.58
CA ARG A 18 -0.52 -4.31 8.60
C ARG A 18 -1.44 -3.24 8.05
N LEU A 19 -2.06 -3.54 6.91
CA LEU A 19 -3.08 -2.68 6.32
C LEU A 19 -4.44 -3.14 6.83
N VAL A 20 -5.15 -2.24 7.51
CA VAL A 20 -6.40 -2.55 8.20
C VAL A 20 -7.57 -2.18 7.31
N SER A 21 -7.73 -0.89 7.04
CA SER A 21 -8.80 -0.34 6.21
C SER A 21 -8.38 0.95 5.49
N VAL A 22 -9.13 1.28 4.45
CA VAL A 22 -9.24 2.62 3.88
C VAL A 22 -10.70 3.04 3.95
N GLU A 23 -10.94 4.31 4.25
CA GLU A 23 -12.29 4.87 4.43
C GLU A 23 -12.34 6.23 3.75
N HIS A 24 -13.56 6.69 3.44
CA HIS A 24 -13.85 7.98 2.85
C HIS A 24 -13.18 8.19 1.48
N VAL A 25 -13.00 7.11 0.69
CA VAL A 25 -12.55 7.23 -0.70
C VAL A 25 -13.75 7.69 -1.52
N LYS A 26 -13.58 8.80 -2.24
CA LYS A 26 -14.67 9.36 -3.03
C LYS A 26 -15.03 8.41 -4.18
N THR A 27 -16.31 8.07 -4.28
CA THR A 27 -16.84 7.22 -5.35
C THR A 27 -16.75 7.90 -6.72
N ASP A 28 -16.40 7.13 -7.75
CA ASP A 28 -16.70 7.52 -9.12
C ASP A 28 -18.20 7.29 -9.41
N LEU A 29 -18.98 8.37 -9.36
CA LEU A 29 -20.42 8.34 -9.56
C LEU A 29 -20.85 7.84 -10.96
N MET A 30 -19.90 7.67 -11.89
CA MET A 30 -20.16 7.17 -13.24
C MET A 30 -20.04 5.64 -13.35
N GLU A 31 -19.44 4.97 -12.37
CA GLU A 31 -19.20 3.54 -12.41
C GLU A 31 -20.43 2.74 -11.94
N ALA A 32 -20.65 1.57 -12.56
CA ALA A 32 -21.75 0.69 -12.22
C ALA A 32 -21.31 -0.35 -11.17
N GLY A 33 -21.20 0.05 -9.91
CA GLY A 33 -20.82 -0.87 -8.84
C GLY A 33 -20.02 -0.20 -7.72
N ASN A 34 -19.46 -1.03 -6.86
CA ASN A 34 -18.47 -0.62 -5.87
C ASN A 34 -17.09 -0.70 -6.54
N GLN A 35 -16.16 0.14 -6.10
CA GLN A 35 -14.76 0.11 -6.53
C GLN A 35 -14.05 -1.10 -5.94
N ASP A 36 -13.10 -1.64 -6.69
CA ASP A 36 -12.27 -2.75 -6.25
C ASP A 36 -10.94 -2.23 -5.73
N PHE A 37 -10.69 -2.35 -4.43
CA PHE A 37 -9.50 -1.77 -3.83
C PHE A 37 -8.35 -2.76 -3.70
N TYR A 38 -7.14 -2.30 -4.00
CA TYR A 38 -5.91 -2.92 -3.53
C TYR A 38 -4.95 -1.88 -2.99
N ALA A 39 -4.06 -2.32 -2.11
CA ALA A 39 -2.99 -1.50 -1.59
C ALA A 39 -1.63 -2.13 -1.91
N ILE A 40 -0.63 -1.29 -2.12
CA ILE A 40 0.73 -1.71 -2.42
C ILE A 40 1.71 -0.97 -1.53
N VAL A 41 2.69 -1.71 -0.99
CA VAL A 41 3.75 -1.14 -0.17
C VAL A 41 5.02 -1.00 -1.01
N LEU A 42 5.45 0.25 -1.18
CA LEU A 42 6.58 0.65 -2.00
C LEU A 42 7.71 1.20 -1.12
N HIS A 43 8.93 1.02 -1.59
CA HIS A 43 10.10 1.69 -1.04
C HIS A 43 10.17 3.12 -1.55
N GLU A 44 10.88 3.98 -0.83
CA GLU A 44 11.16 5.37 -1.24
C GLU A 44 11.80 5.48 -2.65
N SER A 45 12.52 4.44 -3.07
CA SER A 45 13.19 4.38 -4.37
C SER A 45 12.27 4.00 -5.54
N GLU A 46 11.02 3.62 -5.27
CA GLU A 46 10.08 3.09 -6.25
C GLU A 46 9.05 4.15 -6.66
N ASP A 47 8.73 4.21 -7.96
CA ASP A 47 7.72 5.12 -8.50
C ASP A 47 6.34 4.47 -8.47
N PRO A 48 5.35 4.99 -7.73
CA PRO A 48 4.01 4.41 -7.66
C PRO A 48 3.31 4.22 -9.01
N ALA A 49 3.62 5.08 -10.00
CA ALA A 49 2.99 4.98 -11.32
C ALA A 49 3.61 3.89 -12.22
N CYS A 50 4.83 3.44 -11.90
CA CYS A 50 5.60 2.52 -12.74
C CYS A 50 6.01 1.23 -12.02
N SER A 51 5.98 1.21 -10.69
CA SER A 51 6.37 0.09 -9.83
C SER A 51 5.12 -0.66 -9.37
N PHE A 52 4.97 -1.88 -9.87
CA PHE A 52 3.88 -2.79 -9.48
C PHE A 52 4.45 -4.13 -8.97
N PRO A 53 5.01 -4.17 -7.75
CA PRO A 53 5.48 -5.41 -7.14
C PRO A 53 4.32 -6.30 -6.66
N ASP A 54 3.86 -7.23 -7.49
CA ASP A 54 2.77 -8.18 -7.20
C ASP A 54 2.86 -8.84 -5.81
N GLU A 55 4.07 -9.20 -5.37
CA GLU A 55 4.31 -9.89 -4.09
C GLU A 55 4.07 -9.02 -2.85
N ARG A 56 4.02 -7.69 -3.03
CA ARG A 56 3.77 -6.69 -1.98
C ARG A 56 2.41 -6.01 -2.12
N MET A 57 1.61 -6.48 -3.08
CA MET A 57 0.23 -6.08 -3.26
C MET A 57 -0.67 -6.85 -2.30
N THR A 58 -1.67 -6.19 -1.74
CA THR A 58 -2.76 -6.90 -1.06
C THR A 58 -3.59 -7.71 -2.04
N THR A 59 -4.44 -8.58 -1.52
CA THR A 59 -5.57 -9.04 -2.33
C THR A 59 -6.44 -7.84 -2.71
N VAL A 60 -7.04 -7.91 -3.91
CA VAL A 60 -8.13 -7.01 -4.29
C VAL A 60 -9.34 -7.34 -3.43
N VAL A 61 -10.05 -6.30 -2.97
CA VAL A 61 -11.27 -6.41 -2.18
C VAL A 61 -12.27 -5.37 -2.65
N GLU A 62 -13.49 -5.83 -2.89
CA GLU A 62 -14.64 -4.99 -3.23
C GLU A 62 -14.92 -4.00 -2.09
N GLY A 63 -15.09 -2.74 -2.45
CA GLY A 63 -15.45 -1.67 -1.55
C GLY A 63 -16.84 -1.83 -0.95
N GLU A 64 -17.11 -1.10 0.11
CA GLU A 64 -18.43 -0.96 0.72
C GLU A 64 -18.77 0.54 0.81
N TYR A 65 -20.01 0.91 0.42
CA TYR A 65 -20.48 2.28 0.59
C TYR A 65 -20.66 2.62 2.07
N GLU A 66 -20.21 3.79 2.48
CA GLU A 66 -20.44 4.29 3.84
C GLU A 66 -21.90 4.73 4.07
N ASP A 67 -22.54 5.23 3.01
CA ASP A 67 -23.94 5.65 2.98
C ASP A 67 -24.61 5.02 1.74
N GLU A 68 -25.49 4.03 1.97
CA GLU A 68 -26.17 3.30 0.89
C GLU A 68 -27.10 4.19 0.04
N ASP A 69 -27.60 5.30 0.59
CA ASP A 69 -28.53 6.20 -0.08
C ASP A 69 -27.79 7.20 -0.97
N LEU A 70 -26.66 7.74 -0.48
CA LEU A 70 -25.90 8.78 -1.17
C LEU A 70 -24.76 8.24 -2.03
N LYS A 71 -24.18 7.08 -1.66
CA LYS A 71 -23.08 6.41 -2.39
C LYS A 71 -21.95 7.36 -2.79
N LEU A 72 -21.61 8.29 -1.90
CA LEU A 72 -20.60 9.33 -2.16
C LEU A 72 -19.18 8.88 -1.82
N TYR A 73 -19.08 7.95 -0.87
CA TYR A 73 -17.83 7.48 -0.33
C TYR A 73 -17.88 5.96 -0.12
N GLU A 74 -16.73 5.35 -0.35
CA GLU A 74 -16.47 3.93 -0.18
C GLU A 74 -15.23 3.72 0.68
N GLY A 75 -15.16 2.53 1.25
CA GLY A 75 -13.99 2.04 1.94
C GLY A 75 -13.82 0.54 1.74
N ALA A 76 -12.69 0.00 2.17
CA ALA A 76 -12.44 -1.43 2.17
C ALA A 76 -11.64 -1.84 3.39
N THR A 77 -11.83 -3.08 3.84
CA THR A 77 -11.14 -3.67 4.99
C THR A 77 -10.46 -4.98 4.58
N TRP A 78 -9.17 -5.11 4.87
CA TRP A 78 -8.36 -6.24 4.42
C TRP A 78 -7.71 -7.01 5.57
N ASN A 79 -7.28 -6.33 6.64
CA ASN A 79 -6.54 -6.91 7.76
C ASN A 79 -5.40 -7.87 7.32
N GLN A 80 -4.61 -7.43 6.34
CA GLN A 80 -3.52 -8.20 5.74
C GLN A 80 -2.15 -7.69 6.22
N GLU A 81 -1.22 -8.62 6.44
CA GLU A 81 0.18 -8.31 6.75
C GLU A 81 1.06 -8.46 5.52
N ILE A 82 1.91 -7.47 5.29
CA ILE A 82 2.91 -7.43 4.22
C ILE A 82 4.28 -7.31 4.87
N MET A 83 5.17 -8.22 4.53
CA MET A 83 6.55 -8.20 4.98
C MET A 83 7.43 -7.51 3.95
N LEU A 84 8.29 -6.62 4.42
CA LEU A 84 9.15 -5.81 3.56
C LEU A 84 10.57 -5.75 4.09
N GLU A 85 11.54 -5.93 3.21
CA GLU A 85 12.95 -5.73 3.56
C GLU A 85 13.40 -4.32 3.19
N ILE A 86 13.78 -3.54 4.20
CA ILE A 86 14.31 -2.19 4.01
C ILE A 86 15.81 -2.25 3.82
N ALA A 87 16.28 -1.75 2.68
CA ALA A 87 17.68 -1.67 2.33
C ALA A 87 18.37 -0.48 3.06
N PRO A 88 19.68 -0.56 3.31
CA PRO A 88 20.41 0.57 3.89
C PRO A 88 20.36 1.81 3.00
N GLY A 89 19.85 2.91 3.55
CA GLY A 89 19.68 4.17 2.84
C GLY A 89 18.22 4.52 2.57
N GLU A 90 17.31 3.55 2.65
CA GLU A 90 15.87 3.82 2.60
C GLU A 90 15.39 4.35 3.95
N THR A 91 14.67 5.47 3.92
CA THR A 91 14.22 6.15 5.14
C THR A 91 12.72 6.10 5.33
N SER A 92 11.99 5.76 4.27
CA SER A 92 10.54 5.73 4.25
C SER A 92 9.99 4.60 3.37
N ILE A 93 8.73 4.27 3.63
CA ILE A 93 7.91 3.41 2.76
C ILE A 93 6.66 4.18 2.41
N GLN A 94 6.10 3.89 1.24
CA GLN A 94 4.86 4.46 0.77
C GLN A 94 3.80 3.36 0.68
N VAL A 95 2.59 3.65 1.17
CA VAL A 95 1.42 2.82 0.93
C VAL A 95 0.55 3.55 -0.07
N SER A 96 0.27 2.93 -1.20
CA SER A 96 -0.63 3.49 -2.22
C SER A 96 -1.86 2.61 -2.35
N VAL A 97 -3.03 3.23 -2.36
CA VAL A 97 -4.33 2.56 -2.56
C VAL A 97 -4.79 2.86 -3.97
N TRP A 98 -5.28 1.83 -4.65
CA TRP A 98 -5.71 1.87 -6.03
C TRP A 98 -7.07 1.24 -6.18
N ASP A 99 -7.81 1.75 -7.15
CA ASP A 99 -8.97 1.10 -7.73
C ASP A 99 -8.50 0.20 -8.88
N ALA A 100 -8.83 -1.09 -8.81
CA ALA A 100 -8.44 -2.11 -9.78
C ALA A 100 -9.16 -1.90 -11.13
N ASP A 101 -10.37 -1.35 -11.09
CA ASP A 101 -11.25 -1.19 -12.24
C ASP A 101 -11.42 0.29 -12.62
N ALA A 102 -10.36 1.09 -12.49
CA ALA A 102 -10.38 2.49 -12.92
C ALA A 102 -10.86 2.61 -14.38
N GLY A 103 -12.12 3.02 -14.55
CA GLY A 103 -12.91 2.94 -15.80
C GLY A 103 -12.34 3.62 -17.04
#